data_AF-A0A1I7VI70-F1
#
_entry.id   AF-A0A1I7VI70-F1
#
_cell.length_a   1.000
_cell.length_b   1.000
_cell.length_c   1.000
_cell.angle_alpha   90.00
_cell.angle_beta   90.00
_cell.angle_gamma   90.00
#
_symmetry.space_group_name_H-M   'P 1'
#
loop_
_entity.id
_entity.type
_entity.pdbx_description
1 polymer ?
#
loop_
_entity_poly.entity_id
_entity_poly.type
_entity_poly.pdbx_seq_one_letter_code
_entity_poly.pdbx_strand_id
1 'polypeptide(L)'
;MEEKKKGTVQKPEKRKTDSDNEIGNKIIRIDLLKIVFKILVEINFAHTTQIISLTGFFEGKFRTKISNQVEFRQIIAFRIEFDTLIRQWRTQNGEIYAPAGQHKTEIRLVIGEECPESYLGKYGSIEYLTAVKLCIPGRTGHSKLVQIRPVRVIAVMDITRYLPFHIPVHIERYFHKKFFCLNKSLAKVFIRLSKSAFVRGETIVMDVEIDNEHSKNPIKGGTVRLIMVVRFRCKGSEKFTLVHFFFTE
;
A
#
# COMPACT_ATOMS: atom_id res chain seq x y z
N MET A 1 26.35 16.88 62.41
CA MET A 1 26.22 15.53 63.00
C MET A 1 24.77 15.41 63.41
N GLU A 2 23.91 14.91 62.54
CA GLU A 2 22.48 14.71 62.81
C GLU A 2 21.91 13.68 61.82
N GLU A 3 20.82 13.04 62.24
CA GLU A 3 20.53 11.63 62.07
C GLU A 3 19.92 11.15 60.75
N LYS A 4 20.10 9.83 60.57
CA LYS A 4 19.41 8.91 59.66
C LYS A 4 17.90 9.15 59.53
N LYS A 5 17.40 8.99 58.30
CA LYS A 5 16.19 8.19 58.05
C LYS A 5 16.40 7.20 56.89
N LYS A 6 16.18 5.93 57.24
CA LYS A 6 16.16 4.75 56.38
C LYS A 6 15.04 4.86 55.33
N GLY A 7 15.38 4.68 54.05
CA GLY A 7 14.46 4.28 53.00
C GLY A 7 14.82 2.87 52.55
N THR A 8 13.92 1.93 52.78
CA THR A 8 14.10 0.50 52.52
C THR A 8 14.28 0.23 51.02
N VAL A 9 15.39 -0.43 50.68
CA VAL A 9 15.69 -0.96 49.34
C VAL A 9 14.71 -2.09 49.04
N GLN A 10 13.74 -1.84 48.15
CA GLN A 10 12.96 -2.92 47.54
C GLN A 10 13.84 -3.65 46.53
N LYS A 11 14.24 -4.86 46.93
CA LYS A 11 14.93 -5.86 46.13
C LYS A 11 14.03 -6.24 44.94
N PRO A 12 14.54 -6.32 43.69
CA PRO A 12 13.75 -6.78 42.57
C PRO A 12 13.41 -8.26 42.78
N GLU A 13 12.12 -8.53 42.91
CA GLU A 13 11.59 -9.88 42.99
C GLU A 13 11.78 -10.55 41.63
N LYS A 14 12.63 -11.58 41.61
CA LYS A 14 12.87 -12.42 40.45
C LYS A 14 11.55 -13.07 40.03
N ARG A 15 10.91 -12.56 38.97
CA ARG A 15 9.90 -13.36 38.27
C ARG A 15 10.59 -14.56 37.67
N LYS A 16 10.28 -15.73 38.23
CA LYS A 16 10.46 -17.02 37.58
C LYS A 16 9.79 -16.93 36.22
N THR A 17 10.60 -17.06 35.18
CA THR A 17 10.18 -17.44 33.83
C THR A 17 9.58 -18.84 33.92
N ASP A 18 8.26 -18.93 33.84
CA ASP A 18 7.60 -20.17 33.44
C ASP A 18 7.91 -20.38 31.96
N SER A 19 8.86 -21.27 31.74
CA SER A 19 9.06 -22.00 30.50
C SER A 19 7.79 -22.76 30.12
N ASP A 20 7.65 -23.01 28.81
CA ASP A 20 6.68 -23.90 28.17
C ASP A 20 5.42 -23.21 27.62
N ASN A 21 5.65 -22.34 26.63
CA ASN A 21 4.89 -22.34 25.38
C ASN A 21 5.68 -21.57 24.31
N GLU A 22 6.82 -22.13 23.91
CA GLU A 22 7.54 -21.66 22.72
C GLU A 22 6.75 -22.03 21.47
N ILE A 23 5.96 -21.08 20.97
CA ILE A 23 5.35 -21.16 19.65
C ILE A 23 6.39 -20.64 18.66
N GLY A 24 7.03 -21.59 17.97
CA GLY A 24 8.06 -21.32 16.96
C GLY A 24 7.61 -20.36 15.85
N ASN A 25 8.58 -19.63 15.32
CA ASN A 25 8.47 -18.58 14.30
C ASN A 25 7.47 -18.91 13.17
N LYS A 26 6.45 -18.06 12.99
CA LYS A 26 5.45 -18.16 11.92
C LYS A 26 5.80 -17.25 10.74
N ILE A 27 6.16 -17.83 9.61
CA ILE A 27 6.46 -17.11 8.37
C ILE A 27 5.26 -17.25 7.43
N ILE A 28 4.62 -16.14 7.08
CA ILE A 28 3.65 -16.08 5.97
C ILE A 28 4.39 -15.49 4.78
N ARG A 29 4.49 -16.24 3.69
CA ARG A 29 4.97 -15.75 2.39
C ARG A 29 3.75 -15.43 1.52
N ILE A 30 3.72 -14.23 0.95
CA ILE A 30 2.66 -13.78 0.05
C ILE A 30 3.32 -13.50 -1.30
N ASP A 31 3.00 -14.30 -2.31
CA ASP A 31 3.41 -14.07 -3.69
C ASP A 31 2.32 -13.29 -4.41
N LEU A 32 2.68 -12.13 -4.96
CA LEU A 32 1.76 -11.19 -5.61
C LEU A 32 1.85 -11.30 -7.12
N LEU A 33 0.84 -11.94 -7.73
CA LEU A 33 0.68 -11.99 -9.19
C LEU A 33 -0.76 -11.56 -9.54
N LYS A 34 -0.94 -10.29 -9.92
CA LYS A 34 -2.12 -9.68 -10.56
C LYS A 34 -3.51 -10.06 -10.00
N ILE A 35 -4.23 -9.12 -9.34
CA ILE A 35 -5.68 -9.11 -9.00
C ILE A 35 -6.17 -10.28 -8.12
N VAL A 36 -5.60 -11.46 -8.28
CA VAL A 36 -5.71 -12.66 -7.49
C VAL A 36 -4.44 -12.78 -6.67
N PHE A 37 -4.56 -12.87 -5.35
CA PHE A 37 -3.42 -13.26 -4.52
C PHE A 37 -3.77 -14.44 -3.65
N LYS A 38 -2.73 -15.20 -3.31
CA LYS A 38 -2.82 -16.41 -2.51
C LYS A 38 -2.47 -16.08 -1.07
N ILE A 39 -3.36 -16.44 -0.16
CA ILE A 39 -3.10 -16.39 1.28
C ILE A 39 -2.76 -17.81 1.70
N LEU A 40 -1.49 -18.05 1.98
CA LEU A 40 -1.04 -19.29 2.60
C LEU A 40 -1.09 -19.13 4.12
N VAL A 41 -1.90 -19.96 4.78
CA VAL A 41 -1.96 -20.03 6.24
C VAL A 41 -1.34 -21.32 6.69
N GLU A 42 -0.33 -21.19 7.55
CA GLU A 42 0.37 -22.30 8.18
C GLU A 42 0.26 -22.16 9.70
N ILE A 43 -0.29 -23.19 10.35
CA ILE A 43 -0.47 -23.24 11.80
C ILE A 43 0.16 -24.53 12.29
N ASN A 44 1.05 -24.41 13.28
CA ASN A 44 1.65 -25.56 13.93
C ASN A 44 1.16 -25.61 15.38
N PHE A 45 0.57 -26.73 15.78
CA PHE A 45 0.12 -26.98 17.15
C PHE A 45 1.05 -28.00 17.80
N ALA A 46 1.60 -27.68 18.97
CA ALA A 46 2.46 -28.61 19.71
C ALA A 46 1.66 -29.80 20.26
N HIS A 47 0.38 -29.58 20.60
CA HIS A 47 -0.54 -30.58 21.14
C HIS A 47 -1.91 -30.43 20.50
N THR A 48 -2.78 -31.43 20.67
CA THR A 48 -4.19 -31.30 20.28
C THR A 48 -4.80 -30.11 20.99
N THR A 49 -5.30 -29.14 20.22
CA THR A 49 -5.73 -27.83 20.72
C THR A 49 -7.20 -27.61 20.40
N GLN A 50 -7.99 -27.24 21.41
CA GLN A 50 -9.37 -26.80 21.18
C GLN A 50 -9.38 -25.44 20.47
N ILE A 51 -10.17 -25.33 19.41
CA ILE A 51 -10.29 -24.13 18.58
C ILE A 51 -11.70 -23.58 18.70
N ILE A 52 -11.81 -22.30 19.01
CA ILE A 52 -13.11 -21.60 19.06
C ILE A 52 -13.44 -21.06 17.67
N SER A 53 -12.48 -20.42 17.02
CA SER A 53 -12.65 -19.95 15.65
C SER A 53 -11.31 -19.68 14.97
N LEU A 54 -11.28 -19.88 13.66
CA LEU A 54 -10.22 -19.43 12.77
C LEU A 54 -10.87 -18.57 11.69
N THR A 55 -10.63 -17.27 11.72
CA THR A 55 -11.22 -16.32 10.77
C THR A 55 -10.15 -15.43 10.18
N GLY A 56 -10.36 -15.00 8.95
CA GLY A 56 -9.50 -14.05 8.28
C GLY A 56 -10.27 -12.81 7.89
N PHE A 57 -9.54 -11.73 7.67
CA PHE A 57 -10.07 -10.49 7.13
C PHE A 57 -9.10 -9.92 6.12
N PHE A 58 -9.66 -9.46 5.00
CA PHE A 58 -8.95 -8.59 4.07
C PHE A 58 -9.58 -7.21 4.15
N GLU A 59 -8.73 -6.19 4.22
CA GLU A 59 -9.16 -4.80 4.27
C GLU A 59 -8.28 -3.97 3.35
N GLY A 60 -8.92 -3.16 2.50
CA GLY A 60 -8.32 -2.04 1.79
C GLY A 60 -8.90 -0.74 2.31
N LYS A 61 -8.03 0.22 2.61
CA LYS A 61 -8.44 1.53 3.13
C LYS A 61 -7.60 2.64 2.53
N PHE A 62 -8.22 3.81 2.38
CA PHE A 62 -7.47 5.04 2.19
C PHE A 62 -7.45 5.85 3.47
N ARG A 63 -6.33 6.55 3.65
CA ARG A 63 -6.14 7.52 4.71
C ARG A 63 -5.55 8.79 4.12
N THR A 64 -6.14 9.94 4.40
CA THR A 64 -5.56 11.24 4.05
C THR A 64 -5.43 12.13 5.27
N LYS A 65 -4.40 12.97 5.30
CA LYS A 65 -4.13 13.94 6.36
C LYS A 65 -3.67 15.26 5.76
N ILE A 66 -4.48 16.31 5.91
CA ILE A 66 -4.21 17.67 5.42
C ILE A 66 -4.54 18.67 6.54
N SER A 67 -3.59 19.53 6.91
CA SER A 67 -3.81 20.66 7.85
C SER A 67 -4.66 20.29 9.08
N ASN A 68 -4.25 19.24 9.81
CA ASN A 68 -4.91 18.65 10.99
C ASN A 68 -6.24 17.92 10.75
N GLN A 69 -6.79 17.97 9.53
CA GLN A 69 -7.89 17.11 9.14
C GLN A 69 -7.36 15.72 8.79
N VAL A 70 -8.06 14.69 9.24
CA VAL A 70 -7.80 13.30 8.87
C VAL A 70 -9.10 12.70 8.34
N GLU A 71 -8.98 12.01 7.22
CA GLU A 71 -10.06 11.23 6.63
C GLU A 71 -9.62 9.78 6.49
N PHE A 72 -10.53 8.89 6.83
CA PHE A 72 -10.38 7.46 6.67
C PHE A 72 -11.62 6.96 5.96
N ARG A 73 -11.41 6.10 4.97
CA ARG A 73 -12.53 5.41 4.33
C ARG A 73 -12.07 4.06 3.82
N GLN A 74 -12.91 3.09 4.12
CA GLN A 74 -12.76 1.73 3.66
C GLN A 74 -13.07 1.68 2.17
N ILE A 75 -12.18 1.04 1.42
CA ILE A 75 -12.33 0.79 -0.02
C ILE A 75 -13.05 -0.54 -0.18
N ILE A 76 -12.54 -1.56 0.49
CA ILE A 76 -13.04 -2.93 0.42
C ILE A 76 -12.76 -3.61 1.75
N ALA A 77 -13.71 -4.43 2.21
CA ALA A 77 -13.45 -5.36 3.28
C ALA A 77 -14.33 -6.59 3.12
N PHE A 78 -13.76 -7.75 3.37
CA PHE A 78 -14.52 -8.98 3.46
C PHE A 78 -13.84 -9.97 4.39
N ARG A 79 -14.68 -10.84 4.94
CA ARG A 79 -14.27 -11.92 5.82
C ARG A 79 -13.81 -13.10 4.98
N ILE A 80 -12.75 -13.74 5.45
CA ILE A 80 -12.19 -14.96 4.88
C ILE A 80 -12.50 -16.09 5.85
N GLU A 81 -13.27 -17.07 5.39
CA GLU A 81 -13.55 -18.27 6.18
C GLU A 81 -12.55 -19.38 5.83
N PHE A 82 -12.16 -20.14 6.84
CA PHE A 82 -11.21 -21.25 6.71
C PHE A 82 -11.91 -22.61 6.83
N ASP A 83 -13.15 -22.70 6.34
CA ASP A 83 -14.01 -23.88 6.50
C ASP A 83 -13.37 -25.17 5.99
N THR A 84 -12.62 -25.09 4.89
CA THR A 84 -11.91 -26.25 4.33
C THR A 84 -10.87 -26.82 5.29
N LEU A 85 -10.15 -25.95 6.01
CA LEU A 85 -9.19 -26.36 7.02
C LEU A 85 -9.89 -26.85 8.29
N ILE A 86 -10.92 -26.12 8.74
CA ILE A 86 -11.67 -26.47 9.95
C ILE A 86 -12.36 -27.84 9.80
N ARG A 87 -12.86 -28.18 8.60
CA ARG A 87 -13.46 -29.50 8.31
C ARG A 87 -12.48 -30.67 8.41
N GLN A 88 -11.17 -30.42 8.36
CA GLN A 88 -10.15 -31.47 8.55
C GLN A 88 -9.90 -31.77 10.03
N TRP A 89 -10.39 -30.91 10.93
CA TRP A 89 -10.23 -31.06 12.37
C TRP A 89 -11.38 -31.86 12.97
N ARG A 90 -11.13 -32.48 14.13
CA ARG A 90 -12.14 -33.33 14.78
C ARG A 90 -13.19 -32.45 15.44
N THR A 91 -14.46 -32.83 15.31
CA THR A 91 -15.55 -32.20 16.06
C THR A 91 -16.06 -33.20 17.10
N GLN A 92 -16.04 -32.81 18.38
CA GLN A 92 -16.58 -33.60 19.49
C GLN A 92 -17.52 -32.70 20.29
N ASN A 93 -18.77 -33.13 20.48
CA ASN A 93 -19.79 -32.36 21.23
C ASN A 93 -19.99 -30.91 20.73
N GLY A 94 -19.79 -30.67 19.43
CA GLY A 94 -19.88 -29.32 18.83
C GLY A 94 -18.62 -28.46 19.00
N GLU A 95 -17.59 -28.97 19.67
CA GLU A 95 -16.29 -28.31 19.83
C GLU A 95 -15.28 -28.81 18.79
N ILE A 96 -14.46 -27.89 18.28
CA ILE A 96 -13.47 -28.17 17.24
C ILE A 96 -12.10 -28.40 17.90
N TYR A 97 -11.44 -29.50 17.52
CA TYR A 97 -10.12 -29.87 18.02
C TYR A 97 -9.14 -30.07 16.86
N ALA A 98 -8.14 -29.19 16.77
CA ALA A 98 -7.05 -29.32 15.84
C ALA A 98 -6.00 -30.30 16.42
N PRO A 99 -5.63 -31.38 15.72
CA PRO A 99 -4.60 -32.31 16.21
C PRO A 99 -3.22 -31.64 16.21
N ALA A 100 -2.31 -32.19 17.01
CA ALA A 100 -0.91 -31.77 17.01
C ALA A 100 -0.29 -31.90 15.60
N GLY A 101 0.65 -31.01 15.29
CA GLY A 101 1.36 -30.98 14.01
C GLY A 101 1.04 -29.75 13.16
N GLN A 102 1.50 -29.80 11.92
CA GLN A 102 1.44 -28.71 10.95
C GLN A 102 0.19 -28.79 10.08
N HIS A 103 -0.50 -27.66 9.98
CA HIS A 103 -1.73 -27.49 9.23
C HIS A 103 -1.52 -26.40 8.19
N LYS A 104 -1.84 -26.68 6.93
CA LYS A 104 -1.67 -25.72 5.82
C LYS A 104 -2.95 -25.60 5.03
N THR A 105 -3.30 -24.37 4.66
CA THR A 105 -4.37 -24.09 3.72
C THR A 105 -4.01 -22.90 2.85
N GLU A 106 -4.45 -22.94 1.60
CA GLU A 106 -4.30 -21.85 0.64
C GLU A 106 -5.67 -21.30 0.30
N ILE A 107 -5.83 -19.99 0.41
CA ILE A 107 -7.03 -19.28 -0.02
C ILE A 107 -6.67 -18.38 -1.19
N ARG A 108 -7.46 -18.47 -2.26
CA ARG A 108 -7.37 -17.57 -3.41
C ARG A 108 -8.37 -16.46 -3.23
N LEU A 109 -7.88 -15.23 -3.30
CA LEU A 109 -8.67 -14.04 -3.09
C LEU A 109 -8.56 -13.16 -4.32
N VAL A 110 -9.71 -12.71 -4.82
CA VAL A 110 -9.81 -11.82 -5.99
C VAL A 110 -10.35 -10.48 -5.51
N ILE A 111 -9.63 -9.40 -5.79
CA ILE A 111 -10.13 -8.03 -5.61
C ILE A 111 -10.59 -7.49 -6.97
N GLY A 112 -11.56 -6.58 -6.99
CA GLY A 112 -12.04 -6.02 -8.25
C GLY A 112 -11.04 -5.07 -8.91
N GLU A 113 -11.16 -4.89 -10.23
CA GLU A 113 -10.31 -3.98 -11.02
C GLU A 113 -10.49 -2.51 -10.62
N GLU A 114 -11.61 -2.17 -9.97
CA GLU A 114 -11.90 -0.85 -9.41
C GLU A 114 -11.09 -0.53 -8.15
N CYS A 115 -10.44 -1.53 -7.55
CA CYS A 115 -9.59 -1.31 -6.38
C CYS A 115 -8.32 -0.53 -6.79
N PRO A 116 -8.05 0.63 -6.18
CA PRO A 116 -6.87 1.42 -6.50
C PRO A 116 -5.57 0.71 -6.11
N GLU A 117 -4.47 1.11 -6.74
CA GLU A 117 -3.15 0.62 -6.35
C GLU A 117 -2.75 1.08 -4.94
N SER A 118 -1.90 0.27 -4.29
CA SER A 118 -1.28 0.67 -3.04
C SER A 118 -0.36 1.86 -3.26
N TYR A 119 -0.54 2.90 -2.45
CA TYR A 119 0.18 4.15 -2.58
C TYR A 119 0.57 4.69 -1.21
N LEU A 120 1.76 5.28 -1.11
CA LEU A 120 2.23 5.96 0.08
C LEU A 120 2.78 7.33 -0.33
N GLY A 121 2.16 8.39 0.17
CA GLY A 121 2.57 9.76 -0.12
C GLY A 121 2.53 10.66 1.11
N LYS A 122 3.00 11.89 0.94
CA LYS A 122 3.16 12.88 2.02
C LYS A 122 1.87 13.17 2.79
N TYR A 123 0.73 13.23 2.09
CA TYR A 123 -0.55 13.62 2.66
C TYR A 123 -1.57 12.47 2.73
N GLY A 124 -1.15 11.23 2.45
CA GLY A 124 -2.06 10.09 2.52
C GLY A 124 -1.49 8.80 1.95
N SER A 125 -2.21 7.71 2.21
CA SER A 125 -1.88 6.36 1.78
C SER A 125 -3.13 5.58 1.36
N ILE A 126 -2.90 4.60 0.50
CA ILE A 126 -3.84 3.53 0.16
C ILE A 126 -3.16 2.23 0.59
N GLU A 127 -3.75 1.58 1.58
CA GLU A 127 -3.15 0.45 2.27
C GLU A 127 -4.09 -0.75 2.23
N TYR A 128 -3.53 -1.92 1.93
CA TYR A 128 -4.23 -3.18 2.01
C TYR A 128 -3.55 -4.08 3.03
N LEU A 129 -4.34 -4.84 3.76
CA LEU A 129 -3.85 -5.82 4.72
C LEU A 129 -4.71 -7.08 4.69
N THR A 130 -4.06 -8.19 4.98
CA THR A 130 -4.71 -9.42 5.40
C THR A 130 -4.42 -9.62 6.86
N ALA A 131 -5.35 -10.26 7.54
CA ALA A 131 -5.09 -10.74 8.88
C ALA A 131 -5.85 -12.01 9.16
N VAL A 132 -5.22 -12.86 9.97
CA VAL A 132 -5.75 -14.14 10.37
C VAL A 132 -5.82 -14.14 11.88
N LYS A 133 -6.98 -14.51 12.40
CA LYS A 133 -7.31 -14.54 13.81
C LYS A 133 -7.68 -15.96 14.21
N LEU A 134 -6.89 -16.51 15.11
CA LEU A 134 -7.14 -17.79 15.75
C LEU A 134 -7.56 -17.54 17.20
N CYS A 135 -8.73 -18.03 17.58
CA CYS A 135 -9.23 -17.98 18.96
C CYS A 135 -9.17 -19.37 19.56
N ILE A 136 -8.52 -19.49 20.71
CA ILE A 136 -8.45 -20.71 21.52
C ILE A 136 -8.97 -20.43 22.94
N PRO A 137 -9.47 -21.42 23.68
CA PRO A 137 -9.81 -21.26 25.08
C PRO A 137 -8.57 -20.85 25.88
N GLY A 138 -8.75 -19.92 26.81
CA GLY A 138 -7.72 -19.50 27.76
C GLY A 138 -8.11 -19.82 29.19
N ARG A 139 -7.18 -19.67 30.13
CA ARG A 139 -7.46 -19.87 31.57
C ARG A 139 -8.57 -18.94 32.09
N THR A 140 -8.66 -17.73 31.53
CA THR A 140 -9.72 -16.75 31.80
C THR A 140 -10.32 -16.26 30.49
N GLY A 141 -11.33 -16.96 29.99
CA GLY A 141 -11.99 -16.64 28.73
C GLY A 141 -11.28 -17.23 27.52
N HIS A 142 -10.82 -16.37 26.60
CA HIS A 142 -10.28 -16.80 25.32
C HIS A 142 -8.97 -16.10 24.97
N SER A 143 -7.99 -16.86 24.50
CA SER A 143 -6.76 -16.33 23.94
C SER A 143 -6.92 -16.10 22.44
N LYS A 144 -6.50 -14.94 21.97
CA LYS A 144 -6.60 -14.52 20.57
C LYS A 144 -5.20 -14.33 19.99
N LEU A 145 -4.88 -15.12 18.97
CA LEU A 145 -3.68 -14.94 18.17
C LEU A 145 -4.08 -14.24 16.87
N VAL A 146 -3.50 -13.06 16.61
CA VAL A 146 -3.77 -12.28 15.40
C VAL A 146 -2.47 -12.07 14.66
N GLN A 147 -2.42 -12.49 13.40
CA GLN A 147 -1.32 -12.23 12.51
C GLN A 147 -1.79 -11.28 11.41
N ILE A 148 -1.15 -10.13 11.28
CA ILE A 148 -1.45 -9.13 10.23
C ILE A 148 -0.30 -9.14 9.22
N ARG A 149 -0.62 -9.05 7.93
CA ARG A 149 0.34 -8.92 6.84
C ARG A 149 -0.12 -7.84 5.84
N PRO A 150 0.74 -6.86 5.52
CA PRO A 150 0.42 -5.89 4.48
C PRO A 150 0.37 -6.58 3.11
N VAL A 151 -0.52 -6.10 2.26
CA VAL A 151 -0.67 -6.54 0.87
C VAL A 151 -0.38 -5.36 -0.04
N ARG A 152 0.45 -5.59 -1.05
CA ARG A 152 0.73 -4.57 -2.08
C ARG A 152 -0.10 -4.86 -3.31
N VAL A 153 -1.10 -4.02 -3.55
CA VAL A 153 -1.92 -4.02 -4.75
C VAL A 153 -1.24 -3.19 -5.82
N ILE A 154 -1.10 -3.76 -7.03
CA ILE A 154 -0.57 -3.08 -8.21
C ILE A 154 -1.70 -3.05 -9.23
N ALA A 155 -2.18 -1.85 -9.55
CA ALA A 155 -3.17 -1.68 -10.61
C ALA A 155 -2.49 -1.94 -11.96
N VAL A 156 -3.12 -2.75 -12.80
CA VAL A 156 -2.62 -3.05 -14.15
C VAL A 156 -3.69 -2.58 -15.12
N MET A 157 -3.36 -1.58 -15.93
CA MET A 157 -4.22 -1.10 -17.01
C MET A 157 -3.67 -1.59 -18.35
N ASP A 158 -4.50 -2.28 -19.10
CA ASP A 158 -4.19 -2.69 -20.47
C ASP A 158 -4.44 -1.51 -21.42
N ILE A 159 -3.38 -0.75 -21.72
CA ILE A 159 -3.47 0.43 -22.60
C ILE A 159 -3.93 0.09 -24.01
N THR A 160 -3.74 -1.16 -24.48
CA THR A 160 -4.08 -1.58 -25.86
C THR A 160 -5.58 -1.55 -26.13
N ARG A 161 -6.39 -1.62 -25.08
CA ARG A 161 -7.86 -1.58 -25.16
C ARG A 161 -8.41 -0.17 -25.33
N TYR A 162 -7.59 0.86 -25.15
CA TYR A 162 -8.03 2.25 -25.15
C TYR A 162 -7.49 2.98 -26.38
N LEU A 163 -8.28 2.98 -27.45
CA LEU A 163 -7.99 3.69 -28.72
C LEU A 163 -7.46 5.13 -28.53
N PRO A 164 -8.00 5.97 -27.62
CA PRO A 164 -7.48 7.33 -27.42
C PRO A 164 -6.00 7.39 -26.99
N PHE A 165 -5.49 6.32 -26.37
CA PHE A 165 -4.10 6.25 -25.95
C PHE A 165 -3.10 6.11 -27.10
N HIS A 166 -3.57 5.67 -28.26
CA HIS A 166 -2.76 5.49 -29.46
C HIS A 166 -2.79 6.70 -30.41
N ILE A 167 -3.56 7.73 -30.09
CA ILE A 167 -3.69 8.93 -30.93
C ILE A 167 -2.50 9.86 -30.68
N PRO A 168 -1.85 10.39 -31.74
CA PRO A 168 -0.79 11.37 -31.61
C PRO A 168 -1.23 12.62 -30.84
N VAL A 169 -0.34 13.13 -29.99
CA VAL A 169 -0.59 14.30 -29.15
C VAL A 169 0.23 15.48 -29.63
N HIS A 170 -0.41 16.63 -29.72
CA HIS A 170 0.20 17.89 -30.07
C HIS A 170 0.02 18.86 -28.90
N ILE A 171 1.11 19.37 -28.36
CA ILE A 171 1.11 20.32 -27.24
C ILE A 171 1.76 21.61 -27.71
N GLU A 172 1.02 22.71 -27.60
CA GLU A 172 1.52 24.04 -27.90
C GLU A 172 1.60 24.87 -26.62
N ARG A 173 2.75 25.51 -26.40
CA ARG A 173 2.97 26.41 -25.27
C ARG A 173 3.57 27.72 -25.72
N TYR A 174 3.02 28.80 -25.17
CA TYR A 174 3.38 30.17 -25.48
C TYR A 174 3.99 30.80 -24.23
N PHE A 175 5.23 31.25 -24.33
CA PHE A 175 5.95 31.94 -23.26
C PHE A 175 6.10 33.41 -23.62
N HIS A 176 5.54 34.28 -22.77
CA HIS A 176 5.64 35.72 -22.93
C HIS A 176 6.67 36.28 -21.95
N LYS A 177 7.64 37.03 -22.47
CA LYS A 177 8.50 37.87 -21.62
C LYS A 177 8.03 39.31 -21.73
N LYS A 178 7.61 39.89 -20.61
CA LYS A 178 7.37 41.34 -20.52
C LYS A 178 8.69 42.02 -20.18
N PHE A 179 9.14 42.92 -21.05
CA PHE A 179 10.16 43.91 -20.72
C PHE A 179 9.50 45.29 -20.78
N PHE A 180 9.87 46.18 -19.84
CA PHE A 180 9.31 47.52 -19.61
C PHE A 180 8.58 48.14 -20.82
N CYS A 181 7.24 48.14 -20.76
CA CYS A 181 6.25 48.82 -21.61
C CYS A 181 6.35 48.68 -23.15
N LEU A 182 7.35 48.01 -23.74
CA LEU A 182 7.51 47.86 -25.18
C LEU A 182 7.99 46.44 -25.54
N ASN A 183 7.32 45.87 -26.54
CA ASN A 183 7.53 44.55 -27.18
C ASN A 183 7.28 43.32 -26.28
N LYS A 184 6.11 42.69 -26.48
CA LYS A 184 5.84 41.30 -26.07
C LYS A 184 6.57 40.38 -27.03
N SER A 185 7.78 39.96 -26.70
CA SER A 185 8.42 38.85 -27.43
C SER A 185 7.84 37.52 -26.95
N LEU A 186 7.61 36.63 -27.92
CA LEU A 186 6.95 35.35 -27.73
C LEU A 186 7.93 34.23 -28.09
N ALA A 187 8.01 33.22 -27.22
CA ALA A 187 8.58 31.94 -27.58
C ALA A 187 7.45 30.91 -27.64
N LYS A 188 7.35 30.20 -28.76
CA LYS A 188 6.40 29.10 -28.95
C LYS A 188 7.17 27.79 -28.89
N VAL A 189 6.62 26.83 -28.16
CA VAL A 189 7.14 25.47 -28.08
C VAL A 189 6.05 24.53 -28.55
N PHE A 190 6.33 23.79 -29.61
CA PHE A 190 5.49 22.72 -30.14
C PHE A 190 6.12 21.39 -29.76
N ILE A 191 5.35 20.51 -29.14
CA ILE A 191 5.75 19.16 -28.79
C ILE A 191 4.80 18.19 -29.47
N ARG A 192 5.34 17.26 -30.24
CA ARG A 192 4.57 16.18 -30.88
C ARG A 192 5.00 14.85 -30.30
N LEU A 193 4.00 14.04 -29.96
CA LEU A 193 4.15 12.68 -29.47
C LEU A 193 3.37 11.75 -30.37
N SER A 194 3.92 10.58 -30.66
CA SER A 194 3.24 9.56 -31.48
C SER A 194 1.99 8.98 -30.80
N LYS A 195 1.92 9.04 -29.47
CA LYS A 195 0.81 8.52 -28.67
C LYS A 195 0.75 9.18 -27.28
N SER A 196 -0.34 8.99 -26.55
CA SER A 196 -0.58 9.64 -25.25
C SER A 196 -0.32 8.75 -24.03
N ALA A 197 -0.19 7.43 -24.21
CA ALA A 197 0.18 6.51 -23.14
C ALA A 197 1.37 5.62 -23.52
N PHE A 198 2.21 5.35 -22.53
CA PHE A 198 3.46 4.59 -22.67
C PHE A 198 3.51 3.50 -21.61
N VAL A 199 4.13 2.37 -21.94
CA VAL A 199 4.38 1.31 -20.95
C VAL A 199 5.69 1.57 -20.22
N ARG A 200 5.80 1.04 -18.99
CA ARG A 200 7.04 1.16 -18.22
C ARG A 200 8.21 0.52 -18.99
N GLY A 201 9.29 1.28 -19.14
CA GLY A 201 10.49 0.85 -19.86
C GLY A 201 10.49 1.18 -21.35
N GLU A 202 9.38 1.70 -21.89
CA GLU A 202 9.33 2.22 -23.25
C GLU A 202 10.06 3.56 -23.38
N THR A 203 10.80 3.74 -24.48
CA THR A 203 11.39 5.03 -24.85
C THR A 203 10.33 5.98 -25.38
N ILE A 204 10.18 7.14 -24.75
CA ILE A 204 9.29 8.20 -25.22
C ILE A 204 10.03 9.05 -26.25
N VAL A 205 9.69 8.87 -27.53
CA VAL A 205 10.19 9.72 -28.62
C VAL A 205 9.32 10.96 -28.74
N MET A 206 9.94 12.13 -28.77
CA MET A 206 9.26 13.43 -28.80
C MET A 206 9.90 14.32 -29.87
N ASP A 207 9.08 14.88 -30.74
CA ASP A 207 9.53 15.90 -31.69
C ASP A 207 9.23 17.26 -31.08
N VAL A 208 10.29 18.05 -30.85
CA VAL A 208 10.18 19.36 -30.21
C VAL A 208 10.66 20.44 -31.16
N GLU A 209 9.79 21.41 -31.43
CA GLU A 209 10.09 22.60 -32.23
C GLU A 209 9.95 23.84 -31.35
N ILE A 210 10.97 24.70 -31.37
CA ILE A 210 11.00 25.93 -30.58
C ILE A 210 11.15 27.10 -31.54
N ASP A 211 10.11 27.93 -31.61
CA ASP A 211 10.10 29.19 -32.34
C ASP A 211 10.34 30.33 -31.34
N ASN A 212 11.52 30.96 -31.41
CA ASN A 212 11.91 32.05 -30.52
C ASN A 212 12.01 33.35 -31.31
N GLU A 213 10.99 34.20 -31.20
CA GLU A 213 10.97 35.50 -31.85
C GLU A 213 11.93 36.53 -31.19
N HIS A 214 12.62 36.13 -30.10
CA HIS A 214 13.51 37.02 -29.36
C HIS A 214 14.94 37.05 -29.92
N SER A 215 15.21 37.96 -30.86
CA SER A 215 16.54 38.14 -31.48
C SER A 215 17.69 38.38 -30.49
N LYS A 216 17.45 39.09 -29.37
CA LYS A 216 18.48 39.44 -28.37
C LYS A 216 18.58 38.50 -27.14
N ASN A 217 17.63 37.58 -26.94
CA ASN A 217 17.63 36.66 -25.80
C ASN A 217 17.40 35.24 -26.35
N PRO A 218 18.46 34.57 -26.81
CA PRO A 218 18.34 33.19 -27.28
C PRO A 218 17.96 32.27 -26.13
N ILE A 219 17.09 31.30 -26.40
CA ILE A 219 16.80 30.19 -25.49
C ILE A 219 18.05 29.32 -25.44
N LYS A 220 18.67 29.23 -24.26
CA LYS A 220 19.97 28.55 -24.07
C LYS A 220 19.85 27.03 -23.91
N GLY A 221 18.63 26.51 -23.79
CA GLY A 221 18.37 25.09 -23.61
C GLY A 221 16.96 24.83 -23.10
N GLY A 222 16.56 23.57 -23.13
CA GLY A 222 15.30 23.08 -22.59
C GLY A 222 15.54 21.82 -21.77
N THR A 223 14.66 21.57 -20.80
CA THR A 223 14.67 20.31 -20.05
C THR A 223 13.31 19.66 -20.19
N VAL A 224 13.28 18.40 -20.57
CA VAL A 224 12.06 17.59 -20.50
C VAL A 224 12.06 16.78 -19.21
N ARG A 225 10.91 16.76 -18.54
CA ARG A 225 10.73 16.03 -17.28
C ARG A 225 9.42 15.27 -17.33
N LEU A 226 9.45 14.03 -16.86
CA LEU A 226 8.24 13.31 -16.52
C LEU A 226 7.84 13.70 -15.10
N ILE A 227 6.60 14.17 -14.94
CA ILE A 227 6.07 14.64 -13.66
C ILE A 227 4.81 13.86 -13.34
N MET A 228 4.81 13.13 -12.22
CA MET A 228 3.59 12.57 -11.65
C MET A 228 2.94 13.63 -10.74
N VAL A 229 1.68 13.95 -11.02
CA VAL A 229 0.87 14.84 -10.19
C VAL A 229 -0.04 14.00 -9.31
N VAL A 230 0.15 14.09 -8.00
CA VAL A 230 -0.67 13.36 -7.01
C VAL A 230 -1.60 14.34 -6.31
N ARG A 231 -2.91 14.11 -6.45
CA ARG A 231 -3.97 14.90 -5.80
C ARG A 231 -4.46 14.18 -4.55
N PHE A 232 -4.34 14.84 -3.40
CA PHE A 232 -4.89 14.38 -2.12
C PHE A 232 -6.15 15.17 -1.80
N ARG A 233 -7.22 14.46 -1.42
CA ARG A 233 -8.49 15.04 -0.97
C ARG A 233 -8.73 14.66 0.49
N CYS A 234 -9.17 15.62 1.30
CA CYS A 234 -9.52 15.39 2.70
C CYS A 234 -10.60 16.38 3.13
N LYS A 235 -11.83 15.91 3.38
CA LYS A 235 -12.96 16.72 3.90
C LYS A 235 -13.14 18.09 3.21
N GLY A 236 -13.12 18.10 1.88
CA GLY A 236 -13.26 19.32 1.06
C GLY A 236 -11.96 20.11 0.83
N SER A 237 -10.89 19.81 1.58
CA SER A 237 -9.55 20.34 1.32
C SER A 237 -8.81 19.51 0.28
N GLU A 238 -7.97 20.18 -0.52
CA GLU A 238 -7.13 19.50 -1.51
C GLU A 238 -5.67 19.97 -1.44
N LYS A 239 -4.75 19.03 -1.68
CA LYS A 239 -3.32 19.30 -1.84
C LYS A 239 -2.77 18.53 -3.01
N PHE A 240 -1.82 19.13 -3.71
CA PHE A 240 -1.12 18.51 -4.83
C PHE A 240 0.33 18.28 -4.44
N THR A 241 0.90 17.17 -4.91
CA THR A 241 2.34 16.90 -4.85
C THR A 241 2.83 16.56 -6.23
N LEU A 242 3.98 17.12 -6.60
CA LEU A 242 4.66 16.82 -7.85
C LEU A 242 5.82 15.87 -7.54
N VAL A 243 5.85 14.74 -8.22
CA VAL A 243 6.98 13.81 -8.17
C VAL A 243 7.69 13.89 -9.51
N HIS A 244 8.94 14.36 -9.47
CA HIS A 244 9.78 14.50 -10.65
C HIS A 244 10.56 13.21 -10.87
N PHE A 245 10.49 12.66 -12.07
CA PHE A 245 11.38 11.61 -12.52
C PHE A 245 12.50 12.26 -13.32
N PHE A 246 13.74 12.06 -12.87
CA PHE A 246 14.93 12.51 -13.57
C PHE A 246 15.43 11.37 -14.44
N PHE A 247 15.71 11.68 -15.71
CA PHE A 247 16.44 10.78 -16.59
C PHE A 247 17.92 10.94 -16.27
N THR A 248 18.55 9.88 -15.80
CA THR A 248 20.02 9.81 -15.71
C THR A 248 20.52 9.34 -17.07
N GLU A 249 21.45 10.09 -17.65
CA GLU A 249 22.24 9.66 -18.82
C GLU A 249 23.08 8.42 -18.48
#